data_AF-A0A2M7CL65-F1
#
_entry.id   AF-A0A2M7CL65-F1
#
_cell.length_a   1.000
_cell.length_b   1.000
_cell.length_c   1.000
_cell.angle_alpha   90.00
_cell.angle_beta   90.00
_cell.angle_gamma   90.00
#
_symmetry.space_group_name_H-M   'P 1'
#
loop_
_entity.id
_entity.type
_entity.pdbx_description
1 polymer ?
#
loop_
_entity_poly.entity_id
_entity_poly.type
_entity_poly.pdbx_seq_one_letter_code
_entity_poly.pdbx_strand_id
1 'polypeptide(L)' 'MEESTMSVTTITVRDLQDNFNDYFEKVQSGQTFAITLDGGILAYLGPHTEKEKHKSTKLAKRKKRNLEDDLPF' A
#
# COMPACT_ATOMS: atom_id res chain seq x y z
N MET A 1 18.47 24.57 3.96
CA MET A 1 17.71 23.38 4.36
C MET A 1 18.13 22.29 3.41
N GLU A 2 18.92 21.32 3.85
CA GLU A 2 19.20 20.13 3.05
C GLU A 2 17.88 19.39 2.81
N GLU A 3 17.61 19.11 1.54
CA GLU A 3 16.47 18.31 1.10
C GLU A 3 16.78 16.86 1.47
N SER A 4 16.08 16.32 2.47
CA SER A 4 16.13 14.88 2.77
C SER A 4 15.53 14.12 1.59
N THR A 5 16.35 13.82 0.59
CA THR A 5 15.98 12.97 -0.54
C THR A 5 15.80 11.56 0.00
N MET A 6 14.56 11.17 0.28
CA MET A 6 14.24 9.77 0.54
C MET A 6 14.72 8.97 -0.67
N SER A 7 15.79 8.21 -0.50
CA SER A 7 16.43 7.44 -1.57
C SER A 7 15.52 6.26 -1.90
N VAL A 8 14.71 6.40 -2.95
CA VAL A 8 13.86 5.31 -3.44
C VAL A 8 14.73 4.32 -4.19
N THR A 9 14.76 3.07 -3.71
CA THR A 9 15.59 2.02 -4.33
C THR A 9 14.80 1.32 -5.43
N THR A 10 15.35 1.23 -6.64
CA THR A 10 14.68 0.55 -7.76
C THR A 10 15.03 -0.93 -7.78
N ILE A 11 14.00 -1.79 -7.84
CA ILE A 11 14.11 -3.25 -7.91
C ILE A 11 13.30 -3.77 -9.11
N THR A 12 13.61 -4.98 -9.59
CA THR A 12 12.81 -5.60 -10.67
C THR A 12 11.72 -6.50 -10.08
N VAL A 13 10.66 -6.75 -10.85
CA VAL A 13 9.62 -7.71 -10.43
C VAL A 13 10.20 -9.09 -10.13
N ARG A 14 11.17 -9.55 -10.91
CA ARG A 14 11.81 -10.86 -10.72
C ARG A 14 12.57 -10.91 -9.39
N ASP A 15 13.36 -9.88 -9.13
CA ASP A 15 14.14 -9.78 -7.89
C ASP A 15 13.26 -9.68 -6.64
N LEU A 16 12.12 -8.97 -6.74
CA LEU A 16 11.11 -8.92 -5.69
C LEU A 16 10.47 -10.29 -5.42
N GLN A 17 10.25 -11.11 -6.45
CA GLN A 17 9.67 -12.45 -6.29
C GLN A 17 10.63 -13.40 -5.58
N ASP A 18 11.91 -13.38 -5.94
CA ASP A 18 12.95 -14.21 -5.32
C ASP A 18 13.24 -13.80 -3.87
N ASN A 19 13.17 -12.49 -3.55
CA ASN A 19 13.57 -11.94 -2.25
C ASN A 19 12.43 -11.25 -1.49
N PHE A 20 11.18 -11.69 -1.70
CA PHE A 20 9.99 -11.01 -1.16
C PHE A 20 10.07 -10.76 0.36
N ASN A 21 10.50 -11.74 1.14
CA ASN A 21 10.58 -11.62 2.60
C ASN A 21 11.59 -10.55 3.04
N ASP A 22 12.76 -10.49 2.41
CA ASP A 22 13.80 -9.50 2.73
C ASP A 22 13.32 -8.08 2.40
N TYR A 23 12.70 -7.89 1.23
CA TYR A 23 12.10 -6.60 0.87
C TYR A 23 10.95 -6.22 1.79
N PHE A 24 10.14 -7.18 2.22
CA PHE A 24 9.07 -6.93 3.17
C PHE A 24 9.60 -6.45 4.53
N GLU A 25 10.67 -7.06 5.06
CA GLU A 25 11.34 -6.60 6.28
C GLU A 25 11.92 -5.18 6.12
N LYS A 26 12.55 -4.90 4.97
CA LYS A 26 13.07 -3.55 4.66
C LYS A 26 11.94 -2.52 4.57
N VAL A 27 10.81 -2.88 3.97
CA VAL A 27 9.62 -2.02 3.88
C VAL A 27 9.06 -1.73 5.27
N GLN A 28 8.98 -2.72 6.15
CA GLN A 28 8.59 -2.51 7.55
C GLN A 28 9.55 -1.58 8.30
N SER A 29 10.85 -1.60 7.97
CA SER A 29 11.85 -0.68 8.53
C SER A 29 11.72 0.76 8.02
N GLY A 30 10.80 1.02 7.10
CA GLY A 30 10.51 2.36 6.56
C GLY A 30 11.12 2.64 5.20
N GLN A 31 11.72 1.64 4.53
CA GLN A 31 12.28 1.81 3.19
C GLN A 31 11.20 1.74 2.11
N THR A 32 11.42 2.46 1.02
CA THR A 32 10.52 2.49 -0.14
C THR A 32 11.28 2.02 -1.39
N PHE A 33 10.65 1.14 -2.14
CA PHE A 33 11.17 0.53 -3.36
C PHE A 33 10.30 0.87 -4.57
N ALA A 34 10.92 1.16 -5.70
CA ALA A 34 10.26 1.26 -7.00
C ALA A 34 10.42 -0.07 -7.74
N ILE A 35 9.31 -0.72 -8.06
CA ILE A 35 9.29 -2.00 -8.78
C ILE A 35 9.23 -1.71 -10.26
N THR A 36 10.16 -2.29 -11.03
CA THR A 36 10.24 -2.13 -12.48
C THR A 36 10.04 -3.44 -13.24
N LEU A 37 9.41 -3.34 -14.41
CA LEU A 37 9.24 -4.42 -15.38
C LEU A 37 9.55 -3.88 -16.78
N ASP A 38 10.40 -4.58 -17.54
CA ASP A 38 10.81 -4.19 -18.90
C ASP A 38 11.35 -2.74 -19.02
N GLY A 39 12.00 -2.24 -17.97
CA GLY A 39 12.58 -0.89 -17.92
C GLY A 39 11.59 0.23 -17.55
N GLY A 40 10.31 -0.10 -17.31
CA GLY A 40 9.30 0.83 -16.81
C GLY A 40 9.03 0.64 -15.31
N ILE A 41 8.71 1.72 -14.59
CA ILE A 41 8.22 1.65 -13.20
C ILE A 41 6.78 1.15 -13.23
N LEU A 42 6.53 0.02 -12.57
CA LEU A 42 5.22 -0.61 -12.45
C LEU A 42 4.50 -0.15 -11.19
N ALA A 43 5.19 -0.12 -10.06
CA ALA A 43 4.60 0.15 -8.75
C ALA A 43 5.64 0.66 -7.73
N TYR A 44 5.16 1.21 -6.62
CA TYR A 44 5.98 1.53 -5.45
C TYR A 44 5.55 0.69 -4.27
N LEU A 45 6.53 0.12 -3.57
CA LEU A 45 6.35 -0.65 -2.36
C LEU A 45 6.95 0.14 -1.19
N GLY A 46 6.14 0.50 -0.21
CA GLY A 46 6.59 1.30 0.94
C GLY A 46 5.83 0.94 2.21
N PRO A 47 6.29 1.42 3.37
CA PRO A 47 5.66 1.14 4.65
C PRO A 47 4.19 1.58 4.61
N HIS A 48 3.30 0.73 5.13
CA HIS A 48 1.93 1.16 5.39
C HIS A 48 1.96 2.16 6.55
N THR A 49 2.17 3.44 6.24
CA THR A 49 1.94 4.50 7.22
C THR A 49 0.44 4.63 7.37
N GLU A 50 -0.08 4.12 8.47
CA GLU A 50 -1.46 4.32 8.91
C GLU A 50 -1.67 5.81 9.24
N LYS A 51 -1.67 6.67 8.21
CA LYS A 51 -2.21 8.02 8.30
C LYS A 51 -3.71 7.89 8.12
N GLU A 52 -4.39 7.57 9.22
CA GLU A 52 -5.36 8.47 9.84
C GLU A 52 -6.23 7.66 10.82
N LYS A 53 -6.01 7.90 12.10
CA LYS A 53 -6.97 7.56 13.14
C LYS A 53 -8.25 8.37 12.89
N HIS A 54 -9.15 7.89 12.05
CA HIS A 54 -10.57 8.16 12.26
C HIS A 54 -11.09 7.28 13.39
N LYS A 55 -10.68 7.64 14.62
CA LYS A 55 -11.52 7.43 15.79
C LYS A 55 -12.63 8.49 15.71
N SER A 56 -13.78 8.13 15.15
CA SER A 56 -15.04 8.79 15.49
C SER A 56 -16.24 7.86 15.31
N THR A 57 -16.75 7.46 16.47
CA THR A 57 -18.17 7.37 16.82
C THR A 57 -19.06 6.30 16.16
N LYS A 58 -19.26 5.25 16.96
CA LYS A 58 -20.57 4.67 17.36
C LYS A 58 -21.53 4.25 16.26
N LEU A 59 -21.63 2.92 16.09
CA LEU A 59 -22.88 2.14 16.05
C LEU A 59 -24.12 2.93 15.58
N ALA A 60 -24.22 3.17 14.27
CA ALA A 60 -25.44 3.68 13.67
C ALA A 60 -26.54 2.61 13.83
N LYS A 61 -27.67 3.01 14.40
CA LYS A 61 -28.80 2.15 14.74
C LYS A 61 -29.42 1.51 13.48
N ARG A 62 -29.71 0.22 13.62
CA ARG A 62 -30.44 -0.69 12.71
C ARG A 62 -31.75 -0.07 12.19
N LYS A 63 -31.93 0.03 10.88
CA LYS A 63 -33.25 0.03 10.22
C LYS A 63 -33.19 -0.84 8.97
N LYS A 64 -33.68 -2.09 9.07
CA LYS A 64 -33.85 -3.00 7.94
C LYS A 64 -34.77 -2.36 6.91
N ARG A 65 -34.31 -2.23 5.68
CA ARG A 65 -35.15 -2.32 4.48
C ARG A 65 -34.41 -3.22 3.50
N ASN A 66 -35.09 -4.28 3.07
CA ASN A 66 -34.57 -5.32 2.18
C ASN A 66 -34.21 -4.71 0.83
N LEU A 67 -33.06 -5.07 0.29
CA LEU A 67 -32.70 -4.83 -1.11
C LEU A 67 -31.81 -5.98 -1.59
N GLU A 68 -32.28 -7.21 -1.43
CA GLU A 68 -31.91 -8.28 -2.36
C GLU A 68 -32.87 -8.10 -3.55
N ASP A 69 -32.54 -7.23 -4.53
CA ASP A 69 -33.11 -7.33 -5.90
C ASP A 69 -32.55 -6.35 -6.96
N ASP A 70 -31.52 -5.52 -6.75
CA ASP A 70 -31.11 -4.63 -7.86
C ASP A 70 -29.63 -4.21 -7.81
N LEU A 71 -28.79 -4.97 -8.51
CA LEU A 71 -27.48 -4.51 -8.97
C LEU A 71 -27.23 -5.04 -10.39
N PRO A 72 -27.48 -4.24 -11.44
CA PRO A 72 -26.73 -4.32 -12.68
C PRO A 72 -25.79 -3.11 -12.78
N PHE A 73 -24.77 -3.08 -11.92
CA PHE A 73 -23.49 -2.38 -12.11
C PHE A 73 -22.43 -2.93 -11.14
#